data_AF-A0A518K7W4-F1
#
_entry.id   AF-A0A518K7W4-F1
#
_cell.length_a   1.000
_cell.length_b   1.000
_cell.length_c   1.000
_cell.angle_alpha   90.00
_cell.angle_beta   90.00
_cell.angle_gamma   90.00
#
_symmetry.space_group_name_H-M   'P 1'
#
loop_
_entity.id
_entity.type
_entity.pdbx_description
1 polymer ?
#
loop_
_entity_poly.entity_id
_entity_poly.type
_entity_poly.pdbx_seq_one_letter_code
_entity_poly.pdbx_strand_id
1 'polypeptide(L)'
;MSRPPSRVLSHVLSIAAVLSGAITSQAAVTHNYLFNSGDGTQILDSAGAANGVALDGAVVNPAESRLILNGTGAYGVLPGLDIAINTYTETSLELWFTQTGNTDAFTAAAMLGRTSTGENGETSGLGYDYLMMQPTRGPTDQGSRGAISNGTFDAEAGVTDGARDLNDGQLHHMVLTVDATNVGYYVDGAQIGLAPLGEFSLANVSNDLAYLGRSLYNDPFFNGSIYEFRIYDNALTDVEVQSNFQAGCLDNCGNPIRLEVNRETGEAVFMNDLSIQNVVAYSITSASGSIDVNGWRSITDFSDADGDGSIDADDAWVIDSSLSTLIGETDPLNAGADDGFQLGDPADLGALFARSPYEDLVVAATVYDGFVESTINIPVIYSGDSIGRSDFDADGVLDADDYAILLSSHLQTLAGTTAYETFLEGDVNGDGVNDFNDFRLFKNDFIAANGEAAFAALTAIPEPTTAALAALAFAGLAGIRTRR
;
A
#
# COMPACT_ATOMS: atom_id res chain seq x y z
N MET A 1 -50.68 -27.36 56.93
CA MET A 1 -51.13 -27.62 55.55
C MET A 1 -51.30 -26.29 54.84
N SER A 2 -50.19 -25.79 54.29
CA SER A 2 -50.07 -24.45 53.71
C SER A 2 -49.67 -24.60 52.24
N ARG A 3 -50.47 -24.00 51.35
CA ARG A 3 -50.31 -23.99 49.89
C ARG A 3 -49.00 -23.27 49.49
N PRO A 4 -48.27 -23.71 48.46
CA PRO A 4 -47.14 -22.98 47.91
C PRO A 4 -47.57 -21.94 46.85
N PRO A 5 -46.72 -20.95 46.53
CA PRO A 5 -47.10 -19.76 45.78
C PRO A 5 -46.94 -19.88 44.26
N SER A 6 -47.66 -19.00 43.57
CA SER A 6 -47.75 -18.81 42.12
C SER A 6 -46.43 -18.39 41.46
N ARG A 7 -46.07 -19.04 40.36
CA ARG A 7 -45.02 -18.59 39.43
C ARG A 7 -45.64 -17.68 38.36
N VAL A 8 -45.13 -16.45 38.26
CA VAL A 8 -45.40 -15.51 37.17
C VAL A 8 -44.51 -15.88 35.99
N LEU A 9 -45.12 -16.17 34.83
CA LEU A 9 -44.44 -16.53 33.59
C LEU A 9 -44.24 -15.25 32.77
N SER A 10 -43.02 -14.70 32.75
CA SER A 10 -42.66 -13.58 31.88
C SER A 10 -42.37 -14.10 30.47
N HIS A 11 -43.17 -13.70 29.48
CA HIS A 11 -42.92 -13.99 28.07
C HIS A 11 -41.92 -12.97 27.53
N VAL A 12 -40.69 -13.40 27.24
CA VAL A 12 -39.73 -12.64 26.44
C VAL A 12 -39.99 -13.00 24.98
N LEU A 13 -40.49 -12.03 24.21
CA LEU A 13 -40.71 -12.14 22.77
C LEU A 13 -39.39 -11.81 22.07
N SER A 14 -38.60 -12.82 21.69
CA SER A 14 -37.39 -12.63 20.89
C SER A 14 -37.77 -12.42 19.43
N ILE A 15 -37.63 -11.20 18.92
CA ILE A 15 -37.71 -10.89 17.49
C ILE A 15 -36.33 -11.22 16.90
N ALA A 16 -36.24 -12.36 16.19
CA ALA A 16 -35.08 -12.68 15.37
C ALA A 16 -35.23 -11.96 14.03
N ALA A 17 -34.51 -10.86 13.84
CA ALA A 17 -34.30 -10.28 12.52
C ALA A 17 -33.31 -11.18 11.76
N VAL A 18 -33.82 -11.97 10.82
CA VAL A 18 -32.98 -12.68 9.86
C VAL A 18 -32.56 -11.66 8.80
N LEU A 19 -31.39 -11.05 8.98
CA LEU A 19 -30.68 -10.44 7.86
C LEU A 19 -30.14 -11.58 7.00
N SER A 20 -30.88 -11.91 5.95
CA SER A 20 -30.34 -12.65 4.81
C SER A 20 -29.42 -11.71 4.04
N GLY A 21 -28.18 -11.57 4.50
CA GLY A 21 -27.10 -11.06 3.65
C GLY A 21 -26.92 -12.03 2.49
N ALA A 22 -26.95 -11.54 1.26
CA ALA A 22 -26.50 -12.32 0.13
C ALA A 22 -25.03 -12.64 0.37
N ILE A 23 -24.70 -13.92 0.57
CA ILE A 23 -23.33 -14.39 0.50
C ILE A 23 -23.01 -14.35 -0.99
N THR A 24 -22.38 -13.28 -1.45
CA THR A 24 -21.70 -13.29 -2.74
C THR A 24 -20.58 -14.32 -2.62
N SER A 25 -20.68 -15.39 -3.39
CA SER A 25 -19.58 -16.35 -3.55
C SER A 25 -18.39 -15.56 -4.09
N GLN A 26 -17.35 -15.39 -3.30
CA GLN A 26 -16.08 -14.82 -3.77
C GLN A 26 -15.55 -15.71 -4.89
N ALA A 27 -15.17 -15.14 -6.04
CA ALA A 27 -14.54 -15.89 -7.12
C ALA A 27 -13.34 -16.69 -6.57
N ALA A 28 -13.25 -17.97 -6.91
CA ALA A 28 -12.16 -18.83 -6.45
C ALA A 28 -10.89 -18.52 -7.25
N VAL A 29 -9.80 -18.23 -6.53
CA VAL A 29 -8.46 -18.17 -7.12
C VAL A 29 -8.03 -19.61 -7.41
N THR A 30 -7.79 -19.94 -8.68
CA THR A 30 -7.31 -21.28 -9.06
C THR A 30 -5.79 -21.35 -9.13
N HIS A 31 -5.15 -20.25 -9.52
CA HIS A 31 -3.69 -20.12 -9.57
C HIS A 31 -3.27 -18.75 -9.01
N ASN A 32 -2.21 -18.74 -8.20
CA ASN A 32 -1.67 -17.50 -7.63
C ASN A 32 -0.14 -17.52 -7.66
N TYR A 33 0.48 -16.53 -8.27
CA TYR A 33 1.93 -16.41 -8.42
C TYR A 33 2.42 -15.17 -7.69
N LEU A 34 3.03 -15.37 -6.53
CA LEU A 34 3.49 -14.31 -5.61
C LEU A 34 4.96 -13.94 -5.77
N PHE A 35 5.75 -14.79 -6.42
CA PHE A 35 7.19 -14.58 -6.62
C PHE A 35 8.00 -14.38 -5.32
N ASN A 36 7.47 -14.83 -4.18
CA ASN A 36 8.00 -14.64 -2.83
C ASN A 36 8.80 -15.85 -2.31
N SER A 37 9.07 -16.83 -3.17
CA SER A 37 9.77 -18.05 -2.83
C SER A 37 10.42 -18.67 -4.07
N GLY A 38 11.45 -19.49 -3.86
CA GLY A 38 12.17 -20.19 -4.92
C GLY A 38 13.67 -19.90 -4.96
N ASP A 39 14.34 -20.40 -5.98
CA ASP A 39 15.79 -20.37 -6.18
C ASP A 39 16.27 -19.22 -7.10
N GLY A 40 15.40 -18.24 -7.33
CA GLY A 40 15.61 -17.17 -8.31
C GLY A 40 15.12 -17.49 -9.72
N THR A 41 14.73 -18.74 -10.00
CA THR A 41 14.26 -19.17 -11.32
C THR A 41 12.92 -19.88 -11.31
N GLN A 42 12.49 -20.46 -10.20
CA GLN A 42 11.18 -21.11 -10.09
C GLN A 42 10.06 -20.09 -9.82
N ILE A 43 8.97 -20.18 -10.59
CA ILE A 43 7.74 -19.40 -10.36
C ILE A 43 6.72 -20.34 -9.71
N LEU A 44 6.53 -20.23 -8.40
CA LEU A 44 5.63 -21.13 -7.66
C LEU A 44 4.18 -20.66 -7.74
N ASP A 45 3.27 -21.62 -7.91
CA ASP A 45 1.83 -21.45 -7.81
C ASP A 45 1.40 -21.74 -6.36
N SER A 46 1.03 -20.69 -5.63
CA SER A 46 0.64 -20.76 -4.22
C SER A 46 -0.80 -21.22 -3.99
N ALA A 47 -1.65 -21.23 -5.03
CA ALA A 47 -3.03 -21.69 -4.93
C ALA A 47 -3.26 -23.07 -5.58
N GLY A 48 -2.49 -23.38 -6.63
CA GLY A 48 -2.56 -24.63 -7.37
C GLY A 48 -1.23 -25.40 -7.38
N ALA A 49 -0.97 -26.09 -8.48
CA ALA A 49 0.26 -26.88 -8.70
C ALA A 49 0.95 -26.50 -10.02
N ALA A 50 0.47 -25.47 -10.71
CA ALA A 50 0.92 -25.06 -12.04
C ALA A 50 2.19 -24.20 -11.94
N ASN A 51 3.26 -24.77 -11.39
CA ASN A 51 4.54 -24.10 -11.20
C ASN A 51 5.23 -23.81 -12.54
N GLY A 52 5.66 -22.57 -12.71
CA GLY A 52 6.37 -22.07 -13.89
C GLY A 52 7.87 -21.90 -13.66
N VAL A 53 8.52 -21.26 -14.63
CA VAL A 53 9.96 -20.97 -14.64
C VAL A 53 10.26 -19.62 -15.27
N ALA A 54 11.22 -18.89 -14.70
CA ALA A 54 11.81 -17.68 -15.24
C ALA A 54 12.97 -18.04 -16.18
N LEU A 55 12.96 -17.52 -17.40
CA LEU A 55 13.91 -17.87 -18.46
C LEU A 55 14.64 -16.64 -19.01
N ASP A 56 15.76 -16.90 -19.69
CA ASP A 56 16.45 -15.96 -20.57
C ASP A 56 16.81 -14.62 -19.91
N GLY A 57 17.16 -14.68 -18.62
CA GLY A 57 17.56 -13.53 -17.80
C GLY A 57 16.45 -12.94 -16.95
N ALA A 58 15.26 -13.55 -16.92
CA ALA A 58 14.25 -13.27 -15.90
C ALA A 58 14.72 -13.80 -14.53
N VAL A 59 14.35 -13.08 -13.48
CA VAL A 59 14.72 -13.41 -12.09
C VAL A 59 13.49 -13.31 -11.21
N VAL A 60 13.17 -14.38 -10.48
CA VAL A 60 12.26 -14.31 -9.34
C VAL A 60 13.07 -13.75 -8.18
N ASN A 61 12.62 -12.66 -7.56
CA ASN A 61 13.26 -12.08 -6.39
C ASN A 61 12.36 -12.29 -5.16
N PRO A 62 12.58 -13.37 -4.37
CA PRO A 62 11.77 -13.66 -3.19
C PRO A 62 11.78 -12.54 -2.15
N ALA A 63 12.91 -11.84 -1.97
CA ALA A 63 13.04 -10.77 -0.99
C ALA A 63 12.18 -9.53 -1.32
N GLU A 64 11.82 -9.37 -2.58
CA GLU A 64 11.01 -8.25 -3.09
C GLU A 64 9.69 -8.75 -3.70
N SER A 65 9.27 -10.00 -3.42
CA SER A 65 8.08 -10.67 -3.96
C SER A 65 7.74 -10.28 -5.40
N ARG A 66 8.69 -10.40 -6.35
CA ARG A 66 8.47 -10.01 -7.75
C ARG A 66 9.28 -10.79 -8.78
N LEU A 67 8.71 -10.95 -9.97
CA LEU A 67 9.41 -11.36 -11.18
C LEU A 67 10.00 -10.13 -11.88
N ILE A 68 11.32 -10.13 -12.09
CA ILE A 68 12.07 -9.05 -12.75
C ILE A 68 12.33 -9.42 -14.22
N LEU A 69 11.97 -8.49 -15.13
CA LEU A 69 12.01 -8.66 -16.57
C LEU A 69 12.79 -7.51 -17.22
N ASN A 70 13.81 -7.84 -18.01
CA ASN A 70 14.83 -6.90 -18.50
C ASN A 70 14.53 -6.22 -19.86
N GLY A 71 13.38 -6.48 -20.48
CA GLY A 71 13.00 -5.89 -21.78
C GLY A 71 13.77 -6.37 -23.02
N THR A 72 14.72 -7.29 -22.88
CA THR A 72 15.59 -7.73 -23.99
C THR A 72 15.49 -9.22 -24.33
N GLY A 73 14.94 -10.02 -23.42
CA GLY A 73 14.80 -11.46 -23.59
C GLY A 73 14.26 -12.22 -22.38
N ALA A 74 14.18 -11.58 -21.20
CA ALA A 74 13.63 -12.18 -19.99
C ALA A 74 12.10 -12.38 -20.08
N TYR A 75 11.62 -13.56 -19.68
CA TYR A 75 10.18 -13.85 -19.54
C TYR A 75 9.94 -15.02 -18.57
N GLY A 76 8.73 -15.08 -18.02
CA GLY A 76 8.22 -16.24 -17.30
C GLY A 76 7.44 -17.17 -18.22
N VAL A 77 7.52 -18.47 -17.96
CA VAL A 77 6.70 -19.51 -18.60
C VAL A 77 5.92 -20.25 -17.53
N LEU A 78 4.60 -20.25 -17.66
CA LEU A 78 3.70 -21.03 -16.84
C LEU A 78 3.29 -22.31 -17.59
N PRO A 79 2.94 -23.41 -16.90
CA PRO A 79 2.56 -24.66 -17.56
C PRO A 79 1.11 -24.58 -18.05
N GLY A 80 0.91 -24.03 -19.26
CA GLY A 80 -0.42 -23.80 -19.83
C GLY A 80 -1.32 -25.05 -19.89
N LEU A 81 -0.74 -26.23 -20.10
CA LEU A 81 -1.47 -27.51 -20.07
C LEU A 81 -2.03 -27.86 -18.69
N ASP A 82 -1.34 -27.48 -17.61
CA ASP A 82 -1.77 -27.73 -16.24
C ASP A 82 -2.76 -26.66 -15.75
N ILE A 83 -2.60 -25.42 -16.22
CA ILE A 83 -3.60 -24.34 -16.02
C ILE A 83 -4.92 -24.69 -16.72
N ALA A 84 -4.82 -25.25 -17.93
CA ALA A 84 -5.95 -25.72 -18.73
C ALA A 84 -7.07 -24.66 -18.88
N ILE A 85 -6.70 -23.43 -19.22
CA ILE A 85 -7.61 -22.26 -19.27
C ILE A 85 -8.82 -22.50 -20.19
N ASN A 86 -8.64 -23.30 -21.24
CA ASN A 86 -9.70 -23.66 -22.16
C ASN A 86 -10.82 -24.52 -21.57
N THR A 87 -10.63 -25.05 -20.36
CA THR A 87 -11.67 -25.83 -19.66
C THR A 87 -12.60 -24.94 -18.83
N TYR A 88 -12.25 -23.66 -18.67
CA TYR A 88 -13.01 -22.74 -17.85
C TYR A 88 -14.23 -22.23 -18.61
N THR A 89 -15.35 -22.05 -17.92
CA THR A 89 -16.56 -21.46 -18.52
C THR A 89 -16.53 -19.94 -18.51
N GLU A 90 -15.85 -19.35 -17.52
CA GLU A 90 -15.57 -17.93 -17.36
C GLU A 90 -14.17 -17.82 -16.74
N THR A 91 -13.51 -16.67 -16.88
CA THR A 91 -12.21 -16.47 -16.24
C THR A 91 -11.92 -15.01 -15.97
N SER A 92 -11.03 -14.78 -15.01
CA SER A 92 -10.35 -13.50 -14.86
C SER A 92 -8.85 -13.71 -14.75
N LEU A 93 -8.10 -12.86 -15.43
CA LEU A 93 -6.66 -12.71 -15.26
C LEU A 93 -6.42 -11.38 -14.56
N GLU A 94 -5.77 -11.40 -13.40
CA GLU A 94 -5.49 -10.21 -12.59
C GLU A 94 -3.99 -10.13 -12.33
N LEU A 95 -3.38 -8.96 -12.56
CA LEU A 95 -1.95 -8.78 -12.34
C LEU A 95 -1.61 -7.40 -11.78
N TRP A 96 -0.58 -7.38 -10.94
CA TRP A 96 0.04 -6.17 -10.41
C TRP A 96 1.46 -6.04 -10.95
N PHE A 97 1.79 -4.89 -11.53
CA PHE A 97 3.05 -4.71 -12.22
C PHE A 97 3.54 -3.27 -12.21
N THR A 98 4.85 -3.12 -12.42
CA THR A 98 5.48 -1.85 -12.82
C THR A 98 6.13 -2.07 -14.17
N GLN A 99 6.07 -1.08 -15.06
CA GLN A 99 6.79 -1.11 -16.32
C GLN A 99 7.51 0.21 -16.53
N THR A 100 8.75 0.14 -17.04
CA THR A 100 9.53 1.32 -17.41
C THR A 100 10.06 1.18 -18.83
N GLY A 101 9.94 2.23 -19.64
CA GLY A 101 10.34 2.16 -21.05
C GLY A 101 9.28 1.46 -21.92
N ASN A 102 9.70 0.76 -22.98
CA ASN A 102 8.80 0.25 -24.04
C ASN A 102 7.80 1.31 -24.57
N THR A 103 8.21 2.58 -24.60
CA THR A 103 7.39 3.67 -25.14
C THR A 103 7.08 3.41 -26.61
N ASP A 104 5.82 3.61 -27.00
CA ASP A 104 5.35 3.43 -28.37
C ASP A 104 5.59 2.00 -28.92
N ALA A 105 5.51 0.97 -28.07
CA ALA A 105 5.70 -0.43 -28.46
C ALA A 105 4.55 -1.33 -27.99
N PHE A 106 4.14 -2.28 -28.83
CA PHE A 106 3.28 -3.37 -28.39
C PHE A 106 4.06 -4.26 -27.41
N THR A 107 3.52 -4.48 -26.22
CA THR A 107 4.09 -5.39 -25.21
C THR A 107 3.02 -6.31 -24.65
N ALA A 108 3.43 -7.37 -23.95
CA ALA A 108 2.52 -8.25 -23.23
C ALA A 108 3.04 -8.47 -21.80
N ALA A 109 2.24 -8.11 -20.80
CA ALA A 109 2.50 -8.47 -19.41
C ALA A 109 2.12 -9.93 -19.16
N ALA A 110 1.00 -10.38 -19.72
CA ALA A 110 0.61 -11.79 -19.75
C ALA A 110 -0.05 -12.15 -21.08
N MET A 111 0.28 -13.32 -21.63
CA MET A 111 -0.34 -13.84 -22.84
C MET A 111 -0.39 -15.37 -22.82
N LEU A 112 -1.60 -15.94 -22.92
CA LEU A 112 -1.84 -17.38 -22.93
C LEU A 112 -2.45 -17.75 -24.29
N GLY A 113 -1.88 -18.73 -25.00
CA GLY A 113 -2.32 -19.12 -26.34
C GLY A 113 -1.29 -19.95 -27.09
N ARG A 114 -1.11 -19.70 -28.39
CA ARG A 114 -0.08 -20.37 -29.21
C ARG A 114 0.54 -19.44 -30.25
N THR A 115 1.69 -19.82 -30.79
CA THR A 115 2.27 -19.20 -31.99
C THR A 115 2.15 -20.19 -33.15
N SER A 116 1.58 -19.75 -34.27
CA SER A 116 1.36 -20.62 -35.42
C SER A 116 2.68 -21.02 -36.10
N THR A 117 2.78 -22.27 -36.52
CA THR A 117 3.86 -22.79 -37.37
C THR A 117 3.55 -22.61 -38.87
N GLY A 118 2.37 -22.09 -39.23
CA GLY A 118 1.90 -21.97 -40.62
C GLY A 118 0.97 -23.10 -41.07
N GLU A 119 0.47 -23.89 -40.13
CA GLU A 119 -0.50 -24.96 -40.37
C GLU A 119 -1.91 -24.38 -40.62
N ASN A 120 -2.82 -25.20 -41.16
CA ASN A 120 -4.23 -24.84 -41.37
C ASN A 120 -4.51 -23.54 -42.15
N GLY A 121 -3.53 -23.06 -42.95
CA GLY A 121 -3.66 -21.83 -43.73
C GLY A 121 -3.35 -20.55 -42.92
N GLU A 122 -2.85 -20.71 -41.71
CA GLU A 122 -2.42 -19.61 -40.85
C GLU A 122 -1.07 -19.05 -41.29
N THR A 123 -0.80 -17.81 -40.87
CA THR A 123 0.52 -17.20 -41.09
C THR A 123 1.48 -17.62 -39.98
N SER A 124 2.57 -18.26 -40.37
CA SER A 124 3.63 -18.70 -39.44
C SER A 124 4.24 -17.51 -38.69
N GLY A 125 4.50 -17.69 -37.39
CA GLY A 125 5.14 -16.70 -36.52
C GLY A 125 4.18 -15.66 -35.92
N LEU A 126 2.88 -15.79 -36.12
CA LEU A 126 1.87 -14.97 -35.46
C LEU A 126 1.26 -15.70 -34.25
N GLY A 127 0.84 -14.93 -33.25
CA GLY A 127 0.02 -15.41 -32.15
C GLY A 127 -1.37 -15.81 -32.63
N TYR A 128 -1.87 -16.92 -32.11
CA TYR A 128 -3.22 -17.42 -32.33
C TYR A 128 -3.88 -17.92 -31.04
N ASP A 129 -5.21 -17.88 -31.01
CA ASP A 129 -6.05 -18.54 -29.99
C ASP A 129 -5.64 -18.17 -28.56
N TYR A 130 -5.75 -16.89 -28.20
CA TYR A 130 -5.13 -16.35 -26.99
C TYR A 130 -6.02 -15.46 -26.12
N LEU A 131 -5.59 -15.31 -24.86
CA LEU A 131 -5.90 -14.20 -23.97
C LEU A 131 -4.68 -13.27 -23.91
N MET A 132 -4.93 -11.96 -23.87
CA MET A 132 -3.88 -10.93 -23.89
C MET A 132 -4.13 -9.84 -22.85
N MET A 133 -3.10 -9.55 -22.07
CA MET A 133 -3.02 -8.40 -21.17
C MET A 133 -1.82 -7.55 -21.58
N GLN A 134 -2.12 -6.40 -22.18
CA GLN A 134 -1.16 -5.56 -22.88
C GLN A 134 -1.09 -4.17 -22.25
N PRO A 135 0.02 -3.82 -21.56
CA PRO A 135 0.19 -2.52 -20.91
C PRO A 135 0.45 -1.34 -21.86
N THR A 136 1.16 -1.58 -22.97
CA THR A 136 1.54 -0.53 -23.92
C THR A 136 1.29 -0.98 -25.35
N ARG A 137 1.01 -0.03 -26.23
CA ARG A 137 0.73 -0.26 -27.65
C ARG A 137 1.63 0.59 -28.55
N GLY A 138 1.56 0.35 -29.86
CA GLY A 138 2.52 0.90 -30.82
C GLY A 138 2.41 2.42 -31.06
N PRO A 139 3.29 3.00 -31.90
CA PRO A 139 3.41 4.46 -32.04
C PRO A 139 2.17 5.16 -32.61
N THR A 140 1.31 4.41 -33.31
CA THR A 140 0.06 4.92 -33.89
C THR A 140 -1.17 4.48 -33.10
N ASP A 141 -0.95 3.82 -31.96
CA ASP A 141 -1.99 3.11 -31.24
C ASP A 141 -1.67 3.23 -29.74
N GLN A 142 -2.17 4.28 -29.11
CA GLN A 142 -1.89 4.55 -27.70
C GLN A 142 -2.71 3.61 -26.81
N GLY A 143 -2.17 3.35 -25.62
CA GLY A 143 -2.96 2.80 -24.53
C GLY A 143 -2.66 1.35 -24.18
N SER A 144 -3.43 0.86 -23.22
CA SER A 144 -3.41 -0.53 -22.78
C SER A 144 -4.63 -1.30 -23.28
N ARG A 145 -4.59 -2.65 -23.28
CA ARG A 145 -5.65 -3.49 -23.83
C ARG A 145 -5.75 -4.84 -23.11
N GLY A 146 -6.99 -5.28 -22.91
CA GLY A 146 -7.34 -6.65 -22.58
C GLY A 146 -8.17 -7.27 -23.72
N ALA A 147 -7.83 -8.48 -24.16
CA ALA A 147 -8.53 -9.12 -25.29
C ALA A 147 -8.50 -10.66 -25.25
N ILE A 148 -9.44 -11.25 -25.96
CA ILE A 148 -9.48 -12.66 -26.37
C ILE A 148 -9.49 -12.77 -27.90
N SER A 149 -8.85 -13.82 -28.41
CA SER A 149 -8.92 -14.23 -29.82
C SER A 149 -9.09 -15.74 -29.94
N ASN A 150 -9.86 -16.19 -30.94
CA ASN A 150 -9.86 -17.57 -31.45
C ASN A 150 -9.38 -17.58 -32.92
N GLY A 151 -8.41 -16.72 -33.20
CA GLY A 151 -7.79 -16.45 -34.48
C GLY A 151 -6.50 -15.70 -34.20
N THR A 152 -6.17 -14.68 -35.00
CA THR A 152 -5.03 -13.78 -34.73
C THR A 152 -5.50 -12.35 -34.51
N PHE A 153 -4.59 -11.37 -34.50
CA PHE A 153 -4.84 -9.97 -34.14
C PHE A 153 -5.97 -9.27 -34.92
N ASP A 154 -6.37 -9.76 -36.09
CA ASP A 154 -7.48 -9.24 -36.90
C ASP A 154 -8.85 -9.80 -36.50
N ALA A 155 -8.88 -10.73 -35.55
CA ALA A 155 -10.06 -11.40 -35.00
C ALA A 155 -10.00 -11.39 -33.46
N GLU A 156 -10.11 -10.21 -32.86
CA GLU A 156 -10.12 -10.02 -31.40
C GLU A 156 -11.44 -9.44 -30.90
N ALA A 157 -11.90 -9.92 -29.74
CA ALA A 157 -12.83 -9.19 -28.88
C ALA A 157 -12.06 -8.65 -27.68
N GLY A 158 -12.20 -7.35 -27.40
CA GLY A 158 -11.45 -6.73 -26.32
C GLY A 158 -11.69 -5.24 -26.19
N VAL A 159 -11.11 -4.67 -25.15
CA VAL A 159 -11.27 -3.27 -24.75
C VAL A 159 -9.90 -2.62 -24.70
N THR A 160 -9.80 -1.41 -25.23
CA THR A 160 -8.59 -0.61 -25.22
C THR A 160 -8.80 0.64 -24.38
N ASP A 161 -7.95 0.86 -23.38
CA ASP A 161 -7.80 2.15 -22.73
C ASP A 161 -6.98 3.06 -23.65
N GLY A 162 -7.65 3.73 -24.60
CA GLY A 162 -6.97 4.58 -25.58
C GLY A 162 -6.33 5.86 -25.01
N ALA A 163 -6.34 6.05 -23.69
CA ALA A 163 -5.78 7.21 -23.03
C ALA A 163 -4.48 6.93 -22.26
N ARG A 164 -4.26 5.69 -21.77
CA ARG A 164 -3.17 5.38 -20.84
C ARG A 164 -2.33 4.18 -21.28
N ASP A 165 -1.08 4.45 -21.65
CA ASP A 165 -0.02 3.46 -21.56
C ASP A 165 0.38 3.30 -20.09
N LEU A 166 0.66 2.07 -19.66
CA LEU A 166 0.93 1.75 -18.24
C LEU A 166 2.42 1.47 -18.02
N ASN A 167 3.27 2.39 -18.50
CA ASN A 167 4.74 2.29 -18.46
C ASN A 167 5.42 3.52 -17.84
N ASP A 168 4.73 4.18 -16.93
CA ASP A 168 5.19 5.37 -16.20
C ASP A 168 6.06 5.05 -14.97
N GLY A 169 6.37 3.77 -14.76
CA GLY A 169 7.12 3.27 -13.61
C GLY A 169 6.31 3.19 -12.31
N GLN A 170 5.02 3.52 -12.33
CA GLN A 170 4.12 3.34 -11.19
C GLN A 170 3.58 1.91 -11.15
N LEU A 171 3.14 1.51 -9.95
CA LEU A 171 2.45 0.25 -9.74
C LEU A 171 1.04 0.36 -10.31
N HIS A 172 0.70 -0.55 -11.21
CA HIS A 172 -0.63 -0.65 -11.81
C HIS A 172 -1.29 -1.99 -11.50
N HIS A 173 -2.61 -1.94 -11.39
CA HIS A 173 -3.48 -3.11 -11.29
C HIS A 173 -4.23 -3.28 -12.60
N MET A 174 -4.10 -4.44 -13.24
CA MET A 174 -4.80 -4.73 -14.51
C MET A 174 -5.62 -6.01 -14.36
N VAL A 175 -6.87 -5.97 -14.83
CA VAL A 175 -7.76 -7.14 -14.85
C VAL A 175 -8.40 -7.31 -16.23
N LEU A 176 -8.31 -8.52 -16.77
CA LEU A 176 -9.09 -9.00 -17.92
C LEU A 176 -10.14 -9.99 -17.41
N THR A 177 -11.41 -9.76 -17.71
CA THR A 177 -12.49 -10.70 -17.41
C THR A 177 -13.10 -11.23 -18.71
N VAL A 178 -13.48 -12.50 -18.72
CA VAL A 178 -14.24 -13.13 -19.80
C VAL A 178 -15.39 -13.91 -19.17
N ASP A 179 -16.60 -13.37 -19.30
CA ASP A 179 -17.84 -14.03 -18.88
C ASP A 179 -18.54 -14.72 -20.07
N ALA A 180 -19.71 -15.33 -19.86
CA ALA A 180 -20.45 -16.00 -20.94
C ALA A 180 -20.88 -15.09 -22.12
N THR A 181 -20.76 -13.77 -21.99
CA THR A 181 -21.30 -12.75 -22.91
C THR A 181 -20.36 -11.58 -23.21
N ASN A 182 -19.38 -11.27 -22.34
CA ASN A 182 -18.54 -10.08 -22.44
C ASN A 182 -17.06 -10.38 -22.14
N VAL A 183 -16.24 -9.48 -22.67
CA VAL A 183 -14.84 -9.27 -22.28
C VAL A 183 -14.77 -7.94 -21.54
N GLY A 184 -14.40 -7.96 -20.26
CA GLY A 184 -14.19 -6.77 -19.44
C GLY A 184 -12.72 -6.44 -19.27
N TYR A 185 -12.43 -5.14 -19.17
CA TYR A 185 -11.08 -4.66 -18.92
C TYR A 185 -11.09 -3.56 -17.87
N TYR A 186 -10.19 -3.69 -16.90
CA TYR A 186 -10.08 -2.83 -15.75
C TYR A 186 -8.63 -2.41 -15.55
N VAL A 187 -8.44 -1.18 -15.12
CA VAL A 187 -7.14 -0.62 -14.75
C VAL A 187 -7.32 0.18 -13.47
N ASP A 188 -6.48 -0.08 -12.47
CA ASP A 188 -6.45 0.59 -11.17
C ASP A 188 -7.82 0.54 -10.46
N GLY A 189 -8.43 -0.65 -10.42
CA GLY A 189 -9.75 -0.88 -9.83
C GLY A 189 -10.95 -0.39 -10.64
N ALA A 190 -10.74 0.42 -11.68
CA ALA A 190 -11.82 1.03 -12.47
C ALA A 190 -12.09 0.26 -13.78
N GLN A 191 -13.37 0.07 -14.12
CA GLN A 191 -13.77 -0.52 -15.40
C GLN A 191 -13.49 0.47 -16.55
N ILE A 192 -12.62 0.07 -17.49
CA ILE A 192 -12.35 0.81 -18.72
C ILE A 192 -13.45 0.58 -19.74
N GLY A 193 -13.95 -0.64 -19.81
CA GLY A 193 -15.10 -0.97 -20.64
C GLY A 193 -15.41 -2.45 -20.70
N LEU A 194 -16.47 -2.72 -21.48
CA LEU A 194 -16.96 -4.05 -21.81
C LEU A 194 -17.10 -4.15 -23.33
N ALA A 195 -16.60 -5.24 -23.91
CA ALA A 195 -16.82 -5.60 -25.29
C ALA A 195 -17.66 -6.88 -25.36
N PRO A 196 -18.59 -7.03 -26.33
CA PRO A 196 -19.29 -8.29 -26.51
C PRO A 196 -18.31 -9.43 -26.84
N LEU A 197 -18.45 -10.57 -26.17
CA LEU A 197 -17.67 -11.77 -26.47
C LEU A 197 -18.03 -12.34 -27.85
N GLY A 198 -19.28 -12.21 -28.29
CA GLY A 198 -19.71 -12.68 -29.60
C GLY A 198 -19.57 -14.20 -29.76
N GLU A 199 -18.90 -14.64 -30.83
CA GLU A 199 -18.68 -16.07 -31.14
C GLU A 199 -17.37 -16.61 -30.53
N PHE A 200 -16.58 -15.77 -29.85
CA PHE A 200 -15.35 -16.20 -29.21
C PHE A 200 -15.66 -17.06 -27.96
N SER A 201 -14.75 -17.97 -27.62
CA SER A 201 -14.91 -18.90 -26.51
C SER A 201 -13.56 -19.26 -25.89
N LEU A 202 -13.53 -19.37 -24.56
CA LEU A 202 -12.38 -19.89 -23.83
C LEU A 202 -12.01 -21.31 -24.27
N ALA A 203 -12.98 -22.14 -24.66
CA ALA A 203 -12.74 -23.50 -25.13
C ALA A 203 -11.83 -23.58 -26.38
N ASN A 204 -11.71 -22.48 -27.12
CA ASN A 204 -10.88 -22.36 -28.30
C ASN A 204 -9.58 -21.57 -28.05
N VAL A 205 -9.30 -21.15 -26.81
CA VAL A 205 -7.98 -20.63 -26.43
C VAL A 205 -7.01 -21.81 -26.34
N SER A 206 -5.80 -21.67 -26.86
CA SER A 206 -4.79 -22.72 -26.77
C SER A 206 -4.11 -22.72 -25.39
N ASN A 207 -3.77 -23.92 -24.91
CA ASN A 207 -2.99 -24.12 -23.70
C ASN A 207 -1.48 -24.30 -23.98
N ASP A 208 -1.04 -24.17 -25.23
CA ASP A 208 0.34 -24.49 -25.63
C ASP A 208 1.38 -23.61 -24.94
N LEU A 209 1.09 -22.32 -24.82
CA LEU A 209 1.98 -21.30 -24.26
C LEU A 209 1.24 -20.45 -23.23
N ALA A 210 1.88 -20.18 -22.10
CA ALA A 210 1.42 -19.23 -21.09
C ALA A 210 2.63 -18.40 -20.64
N TYR A 211 2.72 -17.16 -21.12
CA TYR A 211 3.87 -16.30 -20.91
C TYR A 211 3.55 -15.13 -20.00
N LEU A 212 4.54 -14.79 -19.17
CA LEU A 212 4.61 -13.53 -18.44
C LEU A 212 5.76 -12.69 -19.04
N GLY A 213 5.45 -11.48 -19.49
CA GLY A 213 6.44 -10.54 -20.03
C GLY A 213 6.85 -10.75 -21.51
N ARG A 214 6.18 -11.66 -22.23
CA ARG A 214 6.50 -12.00 -23.62
C ARG A 214 5.24 -12.13 -24.47
N SER A 215 5.28 -11.52 -25.66
CA SER A 215 4.24 -11.65 -26.70
C SER A 215 4.31 -13.00 -27.42
N LEU A 216 3.16 -13.48 -27.90
CA LEU A 216 3.07 -14.61 -28.84
C LEU A 216 3.49 -14.21 -30.27
N TYR A 217 3.69 -12.92 -30.50
CA TYR A 217 4.22 -12.31 -31.73
C TYR A 217 5.69 -11.90 -31.53
N ASN A 218 6.32 -11.42 -32.61
CA ASN A 218 7.68 -10.89 -32.56
C ASN A 218 7.72 -9.41 -32.09
N ASP A 219 7.05 -9.14 -30.97
CA ASP A 219 7.02 -7.82 -30.33
C ASP A 219 8.13 -7.69 -29.28
N PRO A 220 8.49 -6.45 -28.87
CA PRO A 220 9.42 -6.23 -27.76
C PRO A 220 9.00 -6.94 -26.46
N PHE A 221 10.01 -7.38 -25.70
CA PHE A 221 9.81 -7.92 -24.35
C PHE A 221 9.42 -6.82 -23.37
N PHE A 222 8.63 -7.19 -22.37
CA PHE A 222 8.25 -6.32 -21.27
C PHE A 222 9.47 -5.97 -20.41
N ASN A 223 9.63 -4.69 -20.07
CA ASN A 223 10.70 -4.20 -19.19
C ASN A 223 10.11 -3.66 -17.88
N GLY A 224 10.22 -4.44 -16.80
CA GLY A 224 9.60 -4.08 -15.53
C GLY A 224 9.54 -5.24 -14.55
N SER A 225 8.59 -5.16 -13.62
CA SER A 225 8.35 -6.20 -12.62
C SER A 225 6.87 -6.59 -12.56
N ILE A 226 6.61 -7.87 -12.31
CA ILE A 226 5.28 -8.39 -11.97
C ILE A 226 5.34 -8.85 -10.51
N TYR A 227 4.45 -8.33 -9.69
CA TYR A 227 4.41 -8.57 -8.23
C TYR A 227 3.43 -9.66 -7.85
N GLU A 228 2.33 -9.77 -8.59
CA GLU A 228 1.36 -10.82 -8.38
C GLU A 228 0.64 -11.12 -9.70
N PHE A 229 0.37 -12.39 -9.98
CA PHE A 229 -0.49 -12.82 -11.07
C PHE A 229 -1.49 -13.86 -10.56
N ARG A 230 -2.78 -13.62 -10.78
CA ARG A 230 -3.86 -14.52 -10.36
C ARG A 230 -4.72 -14.92 -11.55
N ILE A 231 -5.17 -16.17 -11.51
CA ILE A 231 -6.15 -16.72 -12.43
C ILE A 231 -7.36 -17.18 -11.62
N TYR A 232 -8.54 -16.79 -12.10
CA TYR A 232 -9.83 -17.15 -11.53
C TYR A 232 -10.61 -18.01 -12.53
N ASP A 233 -11.40 -18.95 -12.02
CA ASP A 233 -12.36 -19.75 -12.81
C ASP A 233 -13.74 -19.09 -12.97
N ASN A 234 -13.83 -17.81 -12.62
CA ASN A 234 -15.01 -16.97 -12.74
C ASN A 234 -14.62 -15.57 -13.27
N ALA A 235 -15.57 -14.89 -13.89
CA ALA A 235 -15.42 -13.48 -14.23
C ALA A 235 -15.67 -12.60 -12.99
N LEU A 236 -14.66 -11.84 -12.57
CA LEU A 236 -14.75 -10.93 -11.43
C LEU A 236 -15.74 -9.80 -11.73
N THR A 237 -16.54 -9.45 -10.73
CA THR A 237 -17.45 -8.31 -10.78
C THR A 237 -16.72 -6.98 -10.53
N ASP A 238 -17.32 -5.86 -10.93
CA ASP A 238 -16.77 -4.52 -10.67
C ASP A 238 -16.46 -4.29 -9.17
N VAL A 239 -17.31 -4.83 -8.29
CA VAL A 239 -17.13 -4.71 -6.84
C VAL A 239 -15.92 -5.54 -6.37
N GLU A 240 -15.77 -6.77 -6.86
CA GLU A 240 -14.63 -7.61 -6.51
C GLU A 240 -13.32 -7.02 -7.03
N VAL A 241 -13.28 -6.51 -8.26
CA VAL A 241 -12.09 -5.84 -8.82
C VAL A 241 -11.73 -4.60 -7.99
N GLN A 242 -12.72 -3.78 -7.64
CA GLN A 242 -12.48 -2.59 -6.83
C GLN A 242 -12.01 -2.94 -5.41
N SER A 243 -12.55 -4.01 -4.81
CA SER A 243 -12.12 -4.51 -3.50
C SER A 243 -10.70 -5.07 -3.55
N ASN A 244 -10.34 -5.85 -4.57
CA ASN A 244 -8.97 -6.33 -4.76
C ASN A 244 -7.99 -5.16 -4.95
N PHE A 245 -8.36 -4.14 -5.73
CA PHE A 245 -7.54 -2.94 -5.90
C PHE A 245 -7.30 -2.21 -4.58
N GLN A 246 -8.36 -2.03 -3.76
CA GLN A 246 -8.25 -1.36 -2.46
C GLN A 246 -7.45 -2.18 -1.44
N ALA A 247 -7.52 -3.50 -1.51
CA ALA A 247 -6.71 -4.39 -0.68
C ALA A 247 -5.23 -4.38 -1.09
N GLY A 248 -4.92 -4.02 -2.34
CA GLY A 248 -3.59 -4.17 -2.91
C GLY A 248 -3.29 -5.61 -3.30
N CYS A 249 -2.08 -5.83 -3.80
CA CYS A 249 -1.58 -7.18 -4.02
C CYS A 249 -0.98 -7.76 -2.74
N LEU A 250 -0.90 -9.09 -2.66
CA LEU A 250 -0.27 -9.77 -1.53
C LEU A 250 1.20 -9.35 -1.40
N ASP A 251 1.75 -9.49 -0.20
CA ASP A 251 3.10 -9.03 0.16
C ASP A 251 3.34 -7.52 -0.11
N ASN A 252 2.26 -6.73 -0.11
CA ASN A 252 2.26 -5.28 -0.35
C ASN A 252 3.04 -4.85 -1.59
N CYS A 253 2.92 -5.64 -2.66
CA CYS A 253 3.51 -5.35 -3.96
C CYS A 253 5.01 -5.18 -3.91
N GLY A 254 5.63 -6.20 -3.35
CA GLY A 254 7.08 -6.34 -3.26
C GLY A 254 7.69 -5.65 -2.05
N ASN A 255 6.85 -5.40 -1.03
CA ASN A 255 7.26 -4.90 0.28
C ASN A 255 6.84 -5.89 1.38
N PRO A 256 7.19 -7.19 1.26
CA PRO A 256 6.81 -8.20 2.24
C PRO A 256 7.42 -7.91 3.61
N ILE A 257 8.59 -7.29 3.61
CA ILE A 257 9.23 -6.74 4.81
C ILE A 257 9.05 -5.22 4.78
N ARG A 258 8.41 -4.65 5.79
CA ARG A 258 8.05 -3.22 5.85
C ARG A 258 7.82 -2.76 7.29
N LEU A 259 7.88 -1.45 7.52
CA LEU A 259 7.37 -0.82 8.73
C LEU A 259 6.07 -0.09 8.39
N GLU A 260 4.95 -0.52 8.94
CA GLU A 260 3.68 0.19 8.83
C GLU A 260 3.55 1.19 9.99
N VAL A 261 3.23 2.44 9.69
CA VAL A 261 3.10 3.52 10.69
C VAL A 261 1.72 4.17 10.56
N ASN A 262 0.98 4.24 11.65
CA ASN A 262 -0.27 5.00 11.71
C ASN A 262 0.01 6.42 12.20
N ARG A 263 -0.25 7.42 11.36
CA ARG A 263 0.00 8.84 11.67
C ARG A 263 -0.86 9.37 12.82
N GLU A 264 -2.04 8.81 13.04
CA GLU A 264 -2.98 9.27 14.06
C GLU A 264 -2.64 8.72 15.45
N THR A 265 -2.17 7.48 15.52
CA THR A 265 -1.83 6.82 16.80
C THR A 265 -0.35 6.87 17.12
N GLY A 266 0.51 7.10 16.12
CA GLY A 266 1.96 6.93 16.23
C GLY A 266 2.40 5.47 16.25
N GLU A 267 1.45 4.52 16.21
CA GLU A 267 1.74 3.09 16.28
C GLU A 267 2.51 2.63 15.05
N ALA A 268 3.59 1.88 15.27
CA ALA A 268 4.41 1.30 14.23
C ALA A 268 4.46 -0.22 14.38
N VAL A 269 4.26 -0.95 13.28
CA VAL A 269 4.31 -2.41 13.23
C VAL A 269 5.31 -2.84 12.18
N PHE A 270 6.32 -3.59 12.58
CA PHE A 270 7.27 -4.22 11.66
C PHE A 270 6.64 -5.51 11.15
N MET A 271 6.51 -5.64 9.83
CA MET A 271 5.91 -6.78 9.15
C MET A 271 6.99 -7.59 8.42
N ASN A 272 6.87 -8.92 8.45
CA ASN A 272 7.63 -9.84 7.62
C ASN A 272 6.68 -10.92 7.09
N ASP A 273 6.33 -10.81 5.82
CA ASP A 273 5.45 -11.74 5.12
C ASP A 273 6.24 -12.81 4.34
N LEU A 274 7.56 -12.99 4.59
CA LEU A 274 8.39 -14.01 3.94
C LEU A 274 8.64 -15.26 4.78
N SER A 275 8.40 -16.44 4.19
CA SER A 275 8.57 -17.75 4.86
C SER A 275 10.02 -18.22 5.00
N ILE A 276 10.97 -17.54 4.36
CA ILE A 276 12.35 -18.02 4.20
C ILE A 276 13.39 -17.04 4.74
N GLN A 277 12.95 -15.95 5.36
CA GLN A 277 13.83 -14.85 5.73
C GLN A 277 13.49 -14.37 7.13
N ASN A 278 14.40 -14.59 8.08
CA ASN A 278 14.27 -14.10 9.46
C ASN A 278 14.85 -12.68 9.54
N VAL A 279 14.24 -11.79 10.33
CA VAL A 279 14.85 -10.50 10.68
C VAL A 279 15.58 -10.66 12.01
N VAL A 280 16.90 -10.47 11.98
CA VAL A 280 17.79 -10.68 13.15
C VAL A 280 18.36 -9.37 13.69
N ALA A 281 18.20 -8.27 12.96
CA ALA A 281 18.47 -6.94 13.48
C ALA A 281 17.65 -5.89 12.74
N TYR A 282 17.37 -4.76 13.38
CA TYR A 282 16.85 -3.59 12.71
C TYR A 282 17.38 -2.30 13.32
N SER A 283 17.41 -1.24 12.51
CA SER A 283 17.67 0.12 12.93
C SER A 283 16.69 1.07 12.26
N ILE A 284 16.18 2.03 13.02
CA ILE A 284 15.26 3.06 12.54
C ILE A 284 15.88 4.41 12.86
N THR A 285 16.06 5.23 11.82
CA THR A 285 16.59 6.58 11.94
C THR A 285 15.55 7.61 11.59
N SER A 286 15.64 8.78 12.22
CA SER A 286 14.90 9.99 11.85
C SER A 286 15.86 11.17 11.83
N ALA A 287 15.94 11.89 10.72
CA ALA A 287 16.76 13.10 10.63
C ALA A 287 16.13 14.27 11.40
N SER A 288 14.79 14.29 11.46
CA SER A 288 13.98 15.27 12.16
C SER A 288 13.88 15.02 13.66
N GLY A 289 14.24 13.83 14.13
CA GLY A 289 14.11 13.42 15.53
C GLY A 289 12.68 13.01 15.93
N SER A 290 11.88 12.51 14.98
CA SER A 290 10.47 12.13 15.14
C SER A 290 10.25 10.72 15.70
N ILE A 291 11.24 10.16 16.43
CA ILE A 291 11.08 8.90 17.15
C ILE A 291 10.71 9.19 18.61
N ASP A 292 9.54 8.72 19.05
CA ASP A 292 9.15 8.69 20.46
C ASP A 292 9.73 7.45 21.15
N VAL A 293 10.90 7.63 21.76
CA VAL A 293 11.60 6.56 22.49
C VAL A 293 10.78 6.03 23.68
N ASN A 294 9.85 6.80 24.26
CA ASN A 294 9.01 6.32 25.36
C ASN A 294 7.81 5.52 24.87
N GLY A 295 7.34 5.80 23.65
CA GLY A 295 6.28 5.05 22.97
C GLY A 295 6.79 3.78 22.28
N TRP A 296 8.10 3.68 22.05
CA TRP A 296 8.76 2.51 21.48
C TRP A 296 8.65 1.28 22.40
N ARG A 297 7.98 0.24 21.90
CA ARG A 297 7.95 -1.10 22.49
C ARG A 297 9.02 -1.94 21.82
N SER A 298 10.23 -1.86 22.38
CA SER A 298 11.39 -2.65 21.94
C SER A 298 11.08 -4.16 21.96
N ILE A 299 11.66 -4.91 21.04
CA ILE A 299 11.57 -6.38 21.05
C ILE A 299 12.18 -6.90 22.35
N THR A 300 13.35 -6.40 22.75
CA THR A 300 14.06 -6.76 23.99
C THR A 300 13.19 -6.68 25.25
N ASP A 301 12.38 -5.62 25.40
CA ASP A 301 11.65 -5.38 26.66
C ASP A 301 10.18 -5.83 26.62
N PHE A 302 9.62 -6.08 25.42
CA PHE A 302 8.20 -6.38 25.26
C PHE A 302 7.93 -7.68 24.51
N SER A 303 8.38 -7.74 23.26
CA SER A 303 7.96 -8.80 22.34
C SER A 303 8.82 -10.07 22.43
N ASP A 304 9.94 -9.99 23.15
CA ASP A 304 10.74 -11.11 23.64
C ASP A 304 11.22 -10.79 25.08
N ALA A 305 10.30 -10.33 25.93
CA ALA A 305 10.65 -9.86 27.26
C ALA A 305 11.32 -10.98 28.08
N ASP A 306 12.58 -10.77 28.47
CA ASP A 306 13.43 -11.74 29.18
C ASP A 306 13.74 -13.06 28.40
N GLY A 307 13.66 -13.06 27.06
CA GLY A 307 13.91 -14.26 26.25
C GLY A 307 12.81 -15.32 26.45
N ASP A 308 11.55 -14.87 26.46
CA ASP A 308 10.41 -15.73 26.80
C ASP A 308 10.01 -16.69 25.67
N GLY A 309 10.67 -16.60 24.52
CA GLY A 309 10.47 -17.51 23.41
C GLY A 309 9.37 -17.08 22.44
N SER A 310 8.80 -15.87 22.59
CA SER A 310 7.58 -15.47 21.88
C SER A 310 7.81 -14.88 20.49
N ILE A 311 8.97 -14.26 20.25
CA ILE A 311 9.45 -13.88 18.91
C ILE A 311 10.73 -14.64 18.53
N ASP A 312 11.60 -14.87 19.50
CA ASP A 312 12.87 -15.57 19.32
C ASP A 312 12.93 -16.72 20.32
N ALA A 313 13.10 -17.94 19.84
CA ALA A 313 12.92 -19.13 20.65
C ALA A 313 14.13 -19.47 21.54
N ASP A 314 15.31 -18.90 21.25
CA ASP A 314 16.56 -19.33 21.85
C ASP A 314 17.51 -18.22 22.30
N ASP A 315 17.43 -17.02 21.73
CA ASP A 315 18.26 -15.88 22.11
C ASP A 315 17.45 -14.65 22.53
N ALA A 316 18.04 -13.81 23.39
CA ALA A 316 17.40 -12.58 23.86
C ALA A 316 17.93 -11.39 23.05
N TRP A 317 17.01 -10.62 22.48
CA TRP A 317 17.33 -9.40 21.72
C TRP A 317 18.05 -8.36 22.58
N VAL A 318 18.92 -7.55 21.97
CA VAL A 318 19.66 -6.48 22.64
C VAL A 318 19.43 -5.12 21.97
N ILE A 319 19.13 -4.09 22.78
CA ILE A 319 19.05 -2.70 22.33
C ILE A 319 20.45 -2.13 22.03
N ASP A 320 20.67 -1.72 20.78
CA ASP A 320 21.89 -1.06 20.33
C ASP A 320 21.84 0.47 20.53
N SER A 321 20.66 1.07 20.35
CA SER A 321 20.44 2.52 20.47
C SER A 321 19.02 2.85 20.88
N SER A 322 18.86 3.96 21.62
CA SER A 322 17.59 4.48 22.12
C SER A 322 17.55 6.02 22.10
N LEU A 323 17.81 6.60 20.92
CA LEU A 323 17.78 8.04 20.68
C LEU A 323 16.57 8.41 19.81
N SER A 324 16.05 9.63 19.95
CA SER A 324 14.97 10.14 19.10
C SER A 324 15.34 10.26 17.61
N THR A 325 16.62 10.13 17.28
CA THR A 325 17.14 10.11 15.91
C THR A 325 17.61 8.74 15.43
N LEU A 326 17.75 7.77 16.34
CA LEU A 326 18.21 6.42 16.04
C LEU A 326 17.81 5.46 17.17
N ILE A 327 16.98 4.49 16.83
CA ILE A 327 16.76 3.28 17.62
C ILE A 327 17.26 2.06 16.84
N GLY A 328 17.54 0.98 17.55
CA GLY A 328 17.88 -0.28 16.92
C GLY A 328 18.08 -1.39 17.92
N GLU A 329 17.83 -2.61 17.47
CA GLU A 329 17.99 -3.83 18.23
C GLU A 329 18.59 -4.91 17.34
N THR A 330 19.37 -5.78 17.96
CA THR A 330 20.01 -6.92 17.31
C THR A 330 19.84 -8.15 18.17
N ASP A 331 19.55 -9.28 17.54
CA ASP A 331 19.71 -10.61 18.10
C ASP A 331 21.20 -11.05 17.98
N PRO A 332 21.94 -11.22 19.09
CA PRO A 332 23.35 -11.54 19.06
C PRO A 332 23.63 -13.03 18.83
N LEU A 333 24.16 -13.36 17.65
CA LEU A 333 24.65 -14.70 17.24
C LEU A 333 25.37 -15.51 18.34
N ASN A 334 24.66 -16.42 19.02
CA ASN A 334 25.24 -17.32 20.04
C ASN A 334 25.08 -18.81 19.68
N ALA A 335 25.68 -19.26 18.58
CA ALA A 335 25.88 -20.69 18.26
C ALA A 335 24.61 -21.59 18.25
N GLY A 336 23.42 -21.00 18.16
CA GLY A 336 22.12 -21.61 17.87
C GLY A 336 21.76 -21.49 16.38
N ALA A 337 20.52 -21.79 16.01
CA ALA A 337 19.99 -21.44 14.68
C ALA A 337 19.39 -20.03 14.82
N ASP A 338 19.81 -19.07 13.99
CA ASP A 338 19.43 -17.67 14.16
C ASP A 338 17.94 -17.45 13.83
N ASP A 339 17.09 -17.61 14.83
CA ASP A 339 15.64 -17.73 14.72
C ASP A 339 14.92 -16.47 15.24
N GLY A 340 15.44 -15.29 14.86
CA GLY A 340 14.77 -13.99 15.05
C GLY A 340 13.39 -13.91 14.40
N PHE A 341 12.91 -12.69 14.17
CA PHE A 341 11.53 -12.44 13.74
C PHE A 341 11.12 -13.14 12.43
N GLN A 342 10.08 -13.99 12.49
CA GLN A 342 9.65 -14.91 11.43
C GLN A 342 8.41 -14.44 10.63
N LEU A 343 8.01 -15.24 9.64
CA LEU A 343 6.81 -15.05 8.82
C LEU A 343 5.54 -14.91 9.66
N GLY A 344 4.83 -13.80 9.48
CA GLY A 344 3.46 -13.63 9.95
C GLY A 344 3.32 -13.37 11.45
N ASP A 345 4.43 -13.15 12.16
CA ASP A 345 4.45 -12.81 13.59
C ASP A 345 4.70 -11.31 13.80
N PRO A 346 3.87 -10.34 13.34
CA PRO A 346 4.18 -8.91 13.32
C PRO A 346 4.73 -8.35 14.64
N ALA A 347 5.78 -7.52 14.56
CA ALA A 347 6.41 -6.90 15.74
C ALA A 347 5.79 -5.53 15.94
N ASP A 348 4.86 -5.45 16.87
CA ASP A 348 4.27 -4.20 17.34
C ASP A 348 5.31 -3.40 18.14
N LEU A 349 5.86 -2.36 17.51
CA LEU A 349 6.87 -1.48 18.08
C LEU A 349 6.24 -0.32 18.89
N GLY A 350 4.94 -0.38 19.17
CA GLY A 350 4.22 0.62 19.94
C GLY A 350 4.08 1.96 19.24
N ALA A 351 3.73 3.00 19.99
CA ALA A 351 3.58 4.38 19.51
C ALA A 351 4.95 5.03 19.25
N LEU A 352 5.74 4.40 18.38
CA LEU A 352 7.11 4.75 18.04
C LEU A 352 7.22 6.09 17.31
N PHE A 353 6.26 6.42 16.45
CA PHE A 353 6.30 7.62 15.65
C PHE A 353 5.74 8.81 16.43
N ALA A 354 6.60 9.79 16.67
CA ALA A 354 6.19 11.05 17.27
C ALA A 354 5.38 11.85 16.25
N ARG A 355 4.06 11.93 16.46
CA ARG A 355 3.09 12.56 15.55
C ARG A 355 3.58 13.95 15.14
N SER A 356 3.81 14.12 13.85
CA SER A 356 4.42 15.32 13.28
C SER A 356 4.30 15.33 11.75
N PRO A 357 4.58 16.46 11.10
CA PRO A 357 4.71 16.52 9.64
C PRO A 357 5.96 15.79 9.09
N TYR A 358 6.84 15.26 9.95
CA TYR A 358 8.14 14.71 9.55
C TYR A 358 8.10 13.19 9.39
N GLU A 359 7.60 12.75 8.24
CA GLU A 359 7.54 11.35 7.83
C GLU A 359 8.89 10.87 7.25
N ASP A 360 9.95 10.98 8.05
CA ASP A 360 11.33 10.77 7.60
C ASP A 360 12.03 9.55 8.23
N LEU A 361 11.25 8.62 8.80
CA LEU A 361 11.77 7.34 9.27
C LEU A 361 12.44 6.58 8.11
N VAL A 362 13.66 6.10 8.36
CA VAL A 362 14.39 5.21 7.46
C VAL A 362 14.76 3.95 8.24
N VAL A 363 14.37 2.80 7.69
CA VAL A 363 14.55 1.50 8.31
C VAL A 363 15.58 0.68 7.52
N ALA A 364 16.56 0.12 8.24
CA ALA A 364 17.43 -0.91 7.72
C ALA A 364 17.31 -2.16 8.60
N ALA A 365 17.21 -3.33 7.97
CA ALA A 365 17.11 -4.60 8.67
C ALA A 365 18.19 -5.56 8.18
N THR A 366 18.77 -6.33 9.10
CA THR A 366 19.60 -7.49 8.76
C THR A 366 18.71 -8.71 8.74
N VAL A 367 18.72 -9.40 7.60
CA VAL A 367 17.91 -10.57 7.35
C VAL A 367 18.79 -11.79 7.11
N TYR A 368 18.32 -12.95 7.58
CA TYR A 368 19.00 -14.23 7.46
C TYR A 368 18.12 -15.25 6.73
N ASP A 369 18.66 -15.89 5.70
CA ASP A 369 17.95 -16.87 4.85
C ASP A 369 18.24 -18.34 5.23
N GLY A 370 18.86 -18.57 6.39
CA GLY A 370 19.38 -19.87 6.80
C GLY A 370 20.81 -20.18 6.31
N PHE A 371 21.41 -19.27 5.52
CA PHE A 371 22.78 -19.43 5.02
C PHE A 371 23.64 -18.17 5.16
N VAL A 372 23.08 -16.99 4.88
CA VAL A 372 23.80 -15.71 4.82
C VAL A 372 22.96 -14.58 5.42
N GLU A 373 23.60 -13.76 6.25
CA GLU A 373 23.04 -12.47 6.67
C GLU A 373 23.25 -11.41 5.59
N SER A 374 22.22 -10.61 5.35
CA SER A 374 22.29 -9.44 4.46
C SER A 374 21.51 -8.28 5.04
N THR A 375 22.04 -7.06 4.90
CA THR A 375 21.32 -5.86 5.32
C THR A 375 20.56 -5.28 4.13
N ILE A 376 19.26 -5.04 4.32
CA ILE A 376 18.36 -4.47 3.33
C ILE A 376 17.70 -3.19 3.88
N ASN A 377 17.37 -2.28 2.98
CA ASN A 377 16.53 -1.14 3.33
C ASN A 377 15.08 -1.58 3.28
N ILE A 378 14.33 -1.21 4.31
CA ILE A 378 12.94 -1.60 4.47
C ILE A 378 12.04 -0.38 4.21
N PRO A 379 11.02 -0.50 3.35
CA PRO A 379 10.07 0.58 3.11
C PRO A 379 9.27 0.90 4.37
N VAL A 380 9.01 2.19 4.58
CA VAL A 380 8.09 2.69 5.61
C VAL A 380 6.78 3.09 4.93
N ILE A 381 5.68 2.50 5.35
CA ILE A 381 4.34 2.77 4.82
C ILE A 381 3.54 3.52 5.89
N TYR A 382 3.28 4.80 5.63
CA TYR A 382 2.46 5.61 6.52
C TYR A 382 0.99 5.59 6.10
N SER A 383 0.10 5.39 7.07
CA SER A 383 -1.37 5.40 6.93
C SER A 383 -2.01 6.48 7.81
N GLY A 384 -3.28 6.80 7.58
CA GLY A 384 -3.99 7.91 8.25
C GLY A 384 -3.67 9.28 7.66
N ASP A 385 -4.33 10.32 8.16
CA ASP A 385 -4.17 11.70 7.69
C ASP A 385 -2.84 12.31 8.14
N SER A 386 -2.22 13.12 7.27
CA SER A 386 -0.96 13.81 7.57
C SER A 386 -1.16 14.98 8.52
N ILE A 387 -0.25 15.15 9.48
CA ILE A 387 -0.21 16.33 10.35
C ILE A 387 0.29 17.53 9.56
N GLY A 388 -0.41 18.65 9.69
CA GLY A 388 -0.02 19.91 9.04
C GLY A 388 1.20 20.52 9.73
N ARG A 389 2.07 21.21 8.97
CA ARG A 389 3.25 21.89 9.52
C ARG A 389 2.97 23.02 10.53
N SER A 390 1.70 23.35 10.77
CA SER A 390 1.25 24.41 11.69
C SER A 390 0.33 23.88 12.79
N ASP A 391 0.11 22.57 12.82
CA ASP A 391 -0.63 21.83 13.86
C ASP A 391 0.42 21.31 14.86
N PHE A 392 0.80 22.14 15.83
CA PHE A 392 1.98 21.96 16.68
C PHE A 392 1.72 21.07 17.89
N ASP A 393 0.47 20.92 18.33
CA ASP A 393 0.11 19.86 19.28
C ASP A 393 -0.17 18.51 18.60
N ALA A 394 -0.11 18.53 17.25
CA ALA A 394 -0.19 17.39 16.38
C ALA A 394 -1.49 16.59 16.56
N ASP A 395 -2.59 17.24 16.94
CA ASP A 395 -3.87 16.58 17.20
C ASP A 395 -4.68 16.28 15.92
N GLY A 396 -4.25 16.85 14.78
CA GLY A 396 -4.88 16.72 13.46
C GLY A 396 -5.76 17.91 13.08
N VAL A 397 -5.89 18.92 13.93
CA VAL A 397 -6.80 20.06 13.76
C VAL A 397 -6.06 21.37 13.96
N LEU A 398 -5.90 22.13 12.87
CA LEU A 398 -5.29 23.46 12.94
C LEU A 398 -6.24 24.48 13.61
N ASP A 399 -6.03 24.79 14.89
CA ASP A 399 -6.96 25.61 15.68
C ASP A 399 -6.32 26.66 16.63
N ALA A 400 -7.03 27.03 17.70
CA ALA A 400 -6.58 28.05 18.64
C ALA A 400 -5.49 27.57 19.60
N ASP A 401 -5.39 26.27 19.84
CA ASP A 401 -4.37 25.68 20.71
C ASP A 401 -2.99 25.77 20.03
N ASP A 402 -2.91 25.48 18.72
CA ASP A 402 -1.69 25.73 17.92
C ASP A 402 -1.26 27.20 17.92
N TYR A 403 -2.23 28.11 17.80
CA TYR A 403 -1.95 29.53 17.81
C TYR A 403 -1.38 29.97 19.16
N ALA A 404 -1.85 29.38 20.25
CA ALA A 404 -1.32 29.63 21.58
C ALA A 404 0.13 29.13 21.70
N ILE A 405 0.45 27.95 21.15
CA ILE A 405 1.82 27.42 21.08
C ILE A 405 2.73 28.39 20.32
N LEU A 406 2.35 28.78 19.10
CA LEU A 406 3.09 29.74 18.28
C LEU A 406 3.38 31.04 19.05
N LEU A 407 2.38 31.58 19.76
CA LEU A 407 2.55 32.82 20.52
C LEU A 407 3.43 32.67 21.76
N SER A 408 3.44 31.49 22.39
CA SER A 408 4.20 31.24 23.61
C SER A 408 5.71 31.37 23.42
N SER A 409 6.19 31.00 22.22
CA SER A 409 7.59 31.05 21.81
C SER A 409 7.89 32.17 20.81
N HIS A 410 6.94 33.09 20.57
CA HIS A 410 7.09 34.11 19.53
C HIS A 410 8.26 35.06 19.79
N LEU A 411 9.06 35.30 18.74
CA LEU A 411 10.29 36.08 18.71
C LEU A 411 11.41 35.51 19.60
N GLN A 412 11.46 34.18 19.72
CA GLN A 412 12.48 33.47 20.49
C GLN A 412 13.31 32.54 19.60
N THR A 413 14.57 32.34 19.98
CA THR A 413 15.36 31.20 19.51
C THR A 413 14.98 30.00 20.33
N LEU A 414 14.65 28.91 19.66
CA LEU A 414 14.10 27.72 20.28
C LEU A 414 15.23 26.85 20.85
N ALA A 415 14.91 26.12 21.90
CA ALA A 415 15.91 25.30 22.61
C ALA A 415 16.12 23.93 21.96
N GLY A 416 15.16 23.49 21.13
CA GLY A 416 15.19 22.24 20.39
C GLY A 416 16.44 22.09 19.53
N THR A 417 16.94 20.86 19.49
CA THR A 417 18.10 20.44 18.70
C THR A 417 17.72 19.66 17.45
N THR A 418 16.47 19.21 17.36
CA THR A 418 15.90 18.53 16.20
C THR A 418 14.74 19.33 15.61
N ALA A 419 14.38 19.04 14.36
CA ALA A 419 13.27 19.72 13.68
C ALA A 419 11.91 19.40 14.33
N TYR A 420 11.75 18.19 14.87
CA TYR A 420 10.58 17.79 15.65
C TYR A 420 10.46 18.61 16.94
N GLU A 421 11.57 18.77 17.69
CA GLU A 421 11.56 19.54 18.95
C GLU A 421 11.19 21.01 18.72
N THR A 422 11.73 21.65 17.67
CA THR A 422 11.41 23.05 17.38
C THR A 422 10.02 23.24 16.79
N PHE A 423 9.52 22.26 16.03
CA PHE A 423 8.14 22.25 15.53
C PHE A 423 7.12 22.34 16.66
N LEU A 424 7.27 21.57 17.73
CA LEU A 424 6.38 21.63 18.91
C LEU A 424 6.37 23.01 19.59
N GLU A 425 7.36 23.86 19.30
CA GLU A 425 7.48 25.23 19.82
C GLU A 425 7.08 26.31 18.77
N GLY A 426 6.49 25.91 17.64
CA GLY A 426 5.96 26.82 16.63
C GLY A 426 6.93 27.20 15.51
N ASP A 427 8.00 26.44 15.30
CA ASP A 427 8.91 26.59 14.15
C ASP A 427 8.29 26.00 12.88
N VAL A 428 7.72 26.84 12.02
CA VAL A 428 7.00 26.38 10.83
C VAL A 428 7.96 26.20 9.64
N ASN A 429 9.04 26.98 9.61
CA ASN A 429 9.99 26.97 8.50
C ASN A 429 11.25 26.10 8.78
N GLY A 430 11.45 25.64 10.01
CA GLY A 430 12.54 24.78 10.44
C GLY A 430 13.87 25.49 10.62
N ASP A 431 13.90 26.82 10.87
CA ASP A 431 15.12 27.59 11.01
C ASP A 431 15.62 27.75 12.46
N GLY A 432 14.91 27.15 13.43
CA GLY A 432 15.24 27.14 14.85
C GLY A 432 14.87 28.43 15.58
N VAL A 433 14.16 29.35 14.93
CA VAL A 433 13.55 30.51 15.59
C VAL A 433 12.05 30.55 15.31
N ASN A 434 11.25 30.98 16.28
CA ASN A 434 9.85 31.30 16.04
C ASN A 434 9.75 32.82 15.87
N ASP A 435 9.53 33.29 14.64
CA ASP A 435 9.49 34.71 14.33
C ASP A 435 8.28 35.12 13.44
N PHE A 436 8.38 36.31 12.81
CA PHE A 436 7.30 36.79 11.93
C PHE A 436 7.12 35.95 10.67
N ASN A 437 8.14 35.20 10.23
CA ASN A 437 8.06 34.29 9.11
C ASN A 437 7.17 33.09 9.45
N ASP A 438 7.33 32.50 10.63
CA ASP A 438 6.49 31.39 11.12
C ASP A 438 5.05 31.84 11.29
N PHE A 439 4.84 33.00 11.93
CA PHE A 439 3.50 33.57 12.05
C PHE A 439 2.82 33.78 10.69
N ARG A 440 3.57 34.21 9.68
CA ARG A 440 3.03 34.41 8.33
C ARG A 440 2.66 33.07 7.68
N LEU A 441 3.45 32.02 7.88
CA LEU A 441 3.15 30.68 7.39
C LEU A 441 1.92 30.11 8.11
N PHE A 442 1.93 30.11 9.44
CA PHE A 442 0.78 29.70 10.27
C PHE A 442 -0.50 30.41 9.83
N LYS A 443 -0.46 31.74 9.69
CA LYS A 443 -1.63 32.52 9.25
C LYS A 443 -2.16 32.05 7.90
N ASN A 444 -1.27 31.80 6.94
CA ASN A 444 -1.67 31.36 5.61
C ASN A 444 -2.31 29.97 5.67
N ASP A 445 -1.70 29.06 6.44
CA ASP A 445 -2.17 27.69 6.59
C ASP A 445 -3.52 27.66 7.33
N PHE A 446 -3.66 28.44 8.40
CA PHE A 446 -4.91 28.57 9.16
C PHE A 446 -6.04 29.15 8.30
N ILE A 447 -5.77 30.19 7.50
CA ILE A 447 -6.77 30.76 6.61
C ILE A 447 -7.15 29.77 5.50
N ALA A 448 -6.20 28.99 4.99
CA ALA A 448 -6.49 27.96 4.00
C ALA A 448 -7.40 26.86 4.57
N ALA A 449 -7.15 26.44 5.82
CA ALA A 449 -7.95 25.41 6.50
C ALA A 449 -9.31 25.92 6.98
N ASN A 450 -9.36 27.09 7.61
CA ASN A 450 -10.53 27.57 8.37
C ASN A 450 -11.19 28.85 7.81
N GLY A 451 -10.52 29.55 6.89
CA GLY A 451 -10.99 30.80 6.30
C GLY A 451 -10.60 32.07 7.06
N GLU A 452 -10.64 33.22 6.36
CA GLU A 452 -10.22 34.52 6.90
C GLU A 452 -11.02 34.97 8.13
N ALA A 453 -12.31 34.66 8.17
CA ALA A 453 -13.19 35.04 9.28
C ALA A 453 -12.82 34.32 10.59
N ALA A 454 -12.41 33.05 10.50
CA ALA A 454 -11.95 32.28 11.65
C ALA A 454 -10.64 32.87 12.21
N PHE A 455 -9.69 33.21 11.34
CA PHE A 455 -8.44 33.85 11.76
C PHE A 455 -8.66 35.24 12.40
N ALA A 456 -9.61 36.02 11.88
CA ALA A 456 -9.99 37.30 12.47
C ALA A 456 -10.58 37.14 13.88
N ALA A 457 -11.33 36.05 14.13
CA ALA A 457 -11.85 35.72 15.46
C ALA A 457 -10.75 35.21 16.40
N LEU A 458 -9.80 34.42 15.89
CA LEU A 458 -8.66 33.89 16.64
C LEU A 458 -7.77 35.00 17.23
N THR A 459 -7.60 36.09 16.47
CA THR A 459 -6.78 37.25 16.85
C THR A 459 -7.57 38.35 17.56
N ALA A 460 -8.88 38.15 17.79
CA ALA A 460 -9.71 39.13 18.47
C ALA A 460 -9.40 39.15 19.97
N ILE A 461 -8.52 40.06 20.39
CA ILE A 461 -8.32 40.39 21.80
C ILE A 461 -9.68 40.85 22.36
N PRO A 462 -10.21 40.25 23.45
CA PRO A 462 -11.37 40.78 24.13
C PRO A 462 -11.04 42.21 24.56
N GLU A 463 -11.66 43.22 23.94
CA GLU A 463 -11.34 44.60 24.27
C GLU A 463 -11.49 44.80 25.79
N PRO A 464 -10.41 45.17 26.52
CA PRO A 464 -10.54 45.47 27.92
C PRO A 464 -11.33 46.77 28.04
N THR A 465 -12.61 46.66 28.32
CA THR A 465 -13.38 47.72 28.98
C THR A 465 -13.35 49.09 28.28
N THR A 466 -13.29 49.20 26.95
CA THR A 466 -13.51 50.49 26.27
C THR A 466 -14.87 51.07 26.68
N ALA A 467 -15.86 50.20 26.88
CA ALA A 467 -17.16 50.53 27.46
C ALA A 467 -17.10 50.93 28.95
N ALA A 468 -16.22 50.32 29.78
CA ALA A 468 -16.11 50.70 31.20
C ALA A 468 -15.26 51.97 31.42
N LEU A 469 -14.24 52.21 30.60
CA LEU A 469 -13.51 53.48 30.51
C LEU A 469 -14.40 54.60 29.98
N ALA A 470 -15.25 54.33 28.97
CA ALA A 470 -16.25 55.29 28.53
C ALA A 470 -17.30 55.57 29.63
N ALA A 471 -17.79 54.55 30.34
CA ALA A 471 -18.71 54.73 31.46
C ALA A 471 -18.12 55.54 32.62
N LEU A 472 -16.84 55.32 32.96
CA LEU A 472 -16.11 56.11 33.95
C LEU A 472 -15.85 57.55 33.47
N ALA A 473 -15.58 57.77 32.19
CA ALA A 473 -15.43 59.10 31.60
C ALA A 473 -16.76 59.89 31.61
N PHE A 474 -17.88 59.23 31.31
CA PHE A 474 -19.22 59.84 31.40
C PHE A 474 -19.64 60.15 32.86
N ALA A 475 -19.28 59.29 33.81
CA ALA A 475 -19.51 59.55 35.24
C ALA A 475 -18.67 60.73 35.76
N GLY A 476 -17.42 60.88 35.29
CA GLY A 476 -16.54 62.01 35.62
C GLY A 476 -17.05 63.35 35.07
N LEU A 477 -17.60 63.36 33.86
CA LEU A 477 -18.19 64.57 33.24
C LEU A 477 -19.51 65.01 33.88
N ALA A 478 -20.31 64.06 34.39
CA ALA A 478 -21.53 64.38 35.13
C ALA A 478 -21.24 65.00 36.51
N GLY A 479 -20.14 64.61 37.17
CA GLY A 479 -19.74 65.15 38.47
C GLY A 479 -19.19 66.58 38.46
N ILE A 480 -18.76 67.09 37.31
CA ILE A 480 -18.20 68.46 37.17
C ILE A 480 -19.32 69.52 37.02
N ARG A 481 -20.55 69.11 36.65
CA ARG A 481 -21.63 70.05 36.32
C ARG A 481 -22.46 70.55 37.52
N THR A 482 -22.20 70.08 38.75
CA THR A 482 -22.97 70.44 39.95
C THR A 482 -22.22 71.33 40.96
N ARG A 483 -21.06 71.90 40.60
CA ARG A 483 -20.37 72.93 41.41
C ARG A 483 -20.32 74.26 40.67
N ARG A 484 -21.44 74.98 40.63
CA ARG A 484 -21.50 76.45 40.52
C ARG A 484 -22.71 76.98 41.24
#